data_AF-A0A6H9RWI6-F1
#
_entry.id   AF-A0A6H9RWI6-F1
#
_cell.length_a   1.000
_cell.length_b   1.000
_cell.length_c   1.000
_cell.angle_alpha   90.00
_cell.angle_beta   90.00
_cell.angle_gamma   90.00
#
_symmetry.space_group_name_H-M   'P 1'
#
loop_
_entity.id
_entity.type
_entity.pdbx_description
1 polymer ?
#
loop_
_entity_poly.entity_id
_entity_poly.type
_entity_poly.pdbx_seq_one_letter_code
_entity_poly.pdbx_strand_id
1 'polypeptide(L)'
;SSAEVRHGPMALIDADYPLLVFAPRGAEQAGVLSLAADMRQRGARVLLAAPDDIAERNLTLSRAEHPALDPILAIQSFYRMAASLAEARGLDPDQPRHLSKVTRTH
;
A
#
# COMPACT_ATOMS: atom_id res chain seq x y z
N SER A 1 -10.82 1.31 -3.77
CA SER A 1 -11.73 0.37 -3.06
C SER A 1 -11.27 -1.06 -3.30
N SER A 2 -11.36 -1.99 -2.32
CA SER A 2 -11.11 -3.44 -2.57
C SER A 2 -12.01 -3.97 -3.70
N ALA A 3 -13.22 -3.41 -3.83
CA ALA A 3 -14.14 -3.72 -4.92
C ALA A 3 -13.63 -3.27 -6.30
N GLU A 4 -12.93 -2.14 -6.39
CA GLU A 4 -12.42 -1.60 -7.66
C GLU A 4 -11.28 -2.45 -8.24
N VAL A 5 -10.46 -3.05 -7.37
CA VAL A 5 -9.41 -4.02 -7.76
C VAL A 5 -10.04 -5.28 -8.37
N ARG A 6 -11.23 -5.70 -7.92
CA ARG A 6 -11.94 -6.88 -8.45
C ARG A 6 -12.48 -6.70 -9.87
N HIS A 7 -12.69 -5.47 -10.33
CA HIS A 7 -13.38 -5.21 -11.60
C HIS A 7 -12.46 -4.89 -12.80
N GLY A 8 -11.14 -4.84 -12.63
CA GLY A 8 -10.22 -4.60 -13.75
C GLY A 8 -8.73 -4.91 -13.48
N PRO A 9 -8.13 -4.36 -12.40
CA PRO A 9 -6.71 -4.56 -12.11
C PRO A 9 -6.32 -6.00 -11.78
N MET A 10 -7.24 -6.84 -11.31
CA MET A 10 -6.98 -8.26 -10.99
C MET A 10 -6.46 -9.07 -12.17
N ALA A 11 -6.73 -8.66 -13.41
CA ALA A 11 -6.22 -9.34 -14.60
C ALA A 11 -4.69 -9.17 -14.79
N LEU A 12 -4.09 -8.15 -14.17
CA LEU A 12 -2.64 -7.88 -14.23
C LEU A 12 -1.85 -8.56 -13.12
N ILE A 13 -2.53 -9.11 -12.11
CA ILE A 13 -1.89 -9.75 -10.96
C ILE A 13 -1.64 -11.21 -11.33
N ASP A 14 -0.43 -11.46 -11.83
CA ASP A 14 0.09 -12.79 -12.11
C ASP A 14 1.12 -13.20 -11.03
N ALA A 15 1.72 -14.37 -11.18
CA ALA A 15 2.79 -14.85 -10.32
C ALA A 15 3.90 -13.80 -10.14
N ASP A 16 4.40 -13.68 -8.91
CA ASP A 16 5.46 -12.76 -8.48
C ASP A 16 5.15 -11.25 -8.56
N TYR A 17 3.94 -10.86 -8.98
CA TYR A 17 3.58 -9.45 -9.06
C TYR A 17 3.57 -8.81 -7.65
N PRO A 18 4.33 -7.71 -7.41
CA PRO A 18 4.49 -7.13 -6.09
C PRO A 18 3.26 -6.30 -5.69
N LEU A 19 2.65 -6.63 -4.54
CA LEU A 19 1.53 -5.89 -3.98
C LEU A 19 1.90 -5.32 -2.61
N LEU A 20 1.69 -4.02 -2.43
CA LEU A 20 1.69 -3.41 -1.11
C LEU A 20 0.24 -3.13 -0.70
N VAL A 21 -0.20 -3.72 0.41
CA VAL A 21 -1.59 -3.65 0.88
C VAL A 21 -1.63 -3.01 2.26
N PHE A 22 -2.46 -1.97 2.43
CA PHE A 22 -2.67 -1.30 3.71
C PHE A 22 -4.00 -1.71 4.33
N ALA A 23 -3.95 -2.34 5.50
CA ALA A 23 -5.11 -2.79 6.27
C ALA A 23 -5.15 -2.14 7.66
N PRO A 24 -5.37 -0.80 7.75
CA PRO A 24 -5.55 -0.11 9.03
C PRO A 24 -6.83 -0.59 9.74
N ARG A 25 -7.01 -0.22 11.02
CA ARG A 25 -8.23 -0.55 11.77
C ARG A 25 -9.45 0.11 11.14
N GLY A 26 -10.57 -0.59 11.10
CA GLY A 26 -11.84 -0.05 10.62
C GLY A 26 -12.73 -1.11 9.96
N ALA A 27 -13.92 -0.69 9.53
CA ALA A 27 -14.93 -1.59 8.95
C ALA A 27 -14.42 -2.37 7.73
N GLU A 28 -13.53 -1.77 6.94
CA GLU A 28 -13.00 -2.36 5.71
C GLU A 28 -11.85 -3.35 5.94
N GLN A 29 -11.28 -3.41 7.15
CA GLN A 29 -10.05 -4.15 7.41
C GLN A 29 -10.18 -5.63 7.04
N ALA A 30 -11.28 -6.28 7.44
CA ALA A 30 -11.53 -7.68 7.15
C ALA A 30 -11.54 -7.97 5.63
N GLY A 31 -12.18 -7.08 4.85
CA GLY A 31 -12.23 -7.22 3.39
C GLY A 31 -10.87 -7.02 2.72
N VAL A 32 -10.02 -6.15 3.28
CA VAL A 32 -8.64 -5.94 2.79
C VAL A 32 -7.74 -7.13 3.14
N LEU A 33 -7.87 -7.70 4.35
CA LEU A 33 -7.13 -8.90 4.75
C LEU A 33 -7.49 -10.11 3.89
N SER A 34 -8.79 -10.30 3.61
CA SER A 34 -9.26 -11.33 2.67
C SER A 34 -8.68 -11.14 1.27
N LEU A 35 -8.68 -9.91 0.75
CA LEU A 35 -8.05 -9.61 -0.54
C LEU A 35 -6.56 -9.95 -0.54
N ALA A 36 -5.82 -9.59 0.51
CA ALA A 36 -4.39 -9.91 0.62
C ALA A 36 -4.13 -11.42 0.61
N ALA A 37 -4.97 -12.20 1.31
CA ALA A 37 -4.89 -13.66 1.32
C ALA A 37 -5.17 -14.25 -0.08
N ASP A 38 -6.24 -13.81 -0.74
CA ASP A 38 -6.60 -14.25 -2.09
C ASP A 38 -5.48 -13.96 -3.10
N MET A 39 -4.84 -12.79 -3.00
CA MET A 39 -3.73 -12.44 -3.89
C MET A 39 -2.48 -13.30 -3.63
N ARG A 40 -2.19 -13.65 -2.37
CA ARG A 40 -1.11 -14.59 -2.05
C ARG A 40 -1.38 -15.98 -2.64
N GLN A 41 -2.63 -16.46 -2.57
CA GLN A 41 -3.01 -17.75 -3.17
C GLN A 41 -2.85 -17.78 -4.69
N ARG A 42 -2.95 -16.62 -5.35
CA ARG A 42 -2.70 -16.45 -6.79
C ARG A 42 -1.21 -16.33 -7.15
N GLY A 43 -0.31 -16.38 -6.16
CA GLY A 43 1.13 -16.29 -6.38
C GLY A 43 1.70 -14.87 -6.35
N ALA A 44 0.91 -13.86 -6.00
CA ALA A 44 1.40 -12.49 -5.88
C ALA A 44 2.32 -12.33 -4.64
N ARG A 45 3.31 -11.45 -4.76
CA ARG A 45 4.22 -11.09 -3.65
C ARG A 45 3.60 -9.97 -2.81
N VAL A 46 2.76 -10.36 -1.86
CA VAL A 46 2.02 -9.41 -1.01
C VAL A 46 2.84 -9.01 0.22
N LEU A 47 3.13 -7.72 0.33
CA LEU A 47 3.56 -7.01 1.54
C LEU A 47 2.33 -6.40 2.22
N LEU A 48 1.85 -7.04 3.28
CA LEU A 48 0.72 -6.57 4.06
C LEU A 48 1.19 -5.65 5.19
N ALA A 49 0.76 -4.39 5.16
CA ALA A 49 0.90 -3.43 6.24
C ALA A 49 -0.37 -3.41 7.10
N ALA A 50 -0.27 -3.83 8.36
CA ALA A 50 -1.40 -3.91 9.28
C ALA A 50 -0.95 -3.69 10.74
N PRO A 51 -1.86 -3.43 11.69
CA PRO A 51 -1.49 -3.28 13.10
C PRO A 51 -0.89 -4.55 13.70
N ASP A 52 -0.29 -4.40 14.88
CA ASP A 52 0.48 -5.44 15.58
C ASP A 52 -0.33 -6.69 15.99
N ASP A 53 -1.65 -6.57 16.10
CA ASP A 53 -2.59 -7.65 16.36
C ASP A 53 -2.91 -8.52 15.13
N ILE A 54 -2.51 -8.10 13.92
CA ILE A 54 -2.65 -8.91 12.71
C ILE A 54 -1.40 -9.77 12.51
N ALA A 55 -1.55 -11.09 12.67
CA ALA A 55 -0.43 -12.03 12.62
C ALA A 55 0.18 -12.16 11.22
N GLU A 56 -0.62 -12.08 10.17
CA GLU A 56 -0.21 -12.28 8.78
C GLU A 56 0.47 -11.05 8.15
N ARG A 57 0.69 -9.99 8.94
CA ARG A 57 1.33 -8.75 8.50
C ARG A 57 2.81 -8.97 8.17
N ASN A 58 3.30 -8.22 7.20
CA ASN A 58 4.72 -8.09 6.90
C ASN A 58 5.31 -6.80 7.46
N LEU A 59 4.48 -5.74 7.50
CA LEU A 59 4.85 -4.41 7.97
C LEU A 59 3.89 -4.01 9.09
N THR A 60 4.42 -3.48 10.19
CA THR A 60 3.59 -3.05 11.32
C THR A 60 3.16 -1.60 11.14
N LEU A 61 1.85 -1.35 11.10
CA LEU A 61 1.28 -0.02 11.15
C LEU A 61 1.14 0.43 12.60
N SER A 62 1.59 1.65 12.89
CA SER A 62 1.34 2.29 14.19
C SER A 62 -0.13 2.60 14.36
N ARG A 63 -0.65 2.41 15.57
CA ARG A 63 -2.03 2.73 15.93
C ARG A 63 -2.07 4.12 16.53
N ALA A 64 -2.96 4.97 16.01
CA ALA A 64 -3.27 6.21 16.68
C ALA A 64 -4.19 5.94 17.89
N GLU A 65 -4.37 6.93 18.76
CA GLU A 65 -5.37 6.84 19.82
C GLU A 65 -6.78 6.65 19.23
N HIS A 66 -7.12 7.45 18.21
CA HIS A 66 -8.40 7.34 17.50
C HIS A 66 -8.21 6.65 16.13
N PRO A 67 -8.97 5.59 15.79
CA PRO A 67 -8.82 4.84 14.53
C PRO A 67 -8.91 5.70 13.26
N ALA A 68 -9.70 6.77 13.28
CA ALA A 68 -9.80 7.70 12.14
C ALA A 68 -8.46 8.39 11.77
N LEU A 69 -7.47 8.37 12.67
CA LEU A 69 -6.14 8.94 12.44
C LEU A 69 -5.11 7.89 11.97
N ASP A 70 -5.45 6.59 11.96
CA ASP A 70 -4.55 5.54 11.47
C ASP A 70 -4.07 5.77 10.03
N PRO A 71 -4.90 6.25 9.07
CA PRO A 71 -4.42 6.56 7.73
C PRO A 71 -3.31 7.62 7.70
N ILE A 72 -3.29 8.56 8.65
CA ILE A 72 -2.26 9.60 8.74
C ILE A 72 -0.91 8.98 9.16
N LEU A 73 -0.93 8.07 10.14
CA LEU A 73 0.26 7.36 10.56
C LEU A 73 0.77 6.41 9.47
N ALA A 74 -0.16 5.74 8.77
CA ALA A 74 0.17 4.85 7.67
C ALA A 74 0.85 5.61 6.52
N ILE A 75 0.32 6.77 6.12
CA ILE A 75 0.89 7.54 5.01
C ILE A 75 2.26 8.15 5.37
N GLN A 76 2.46 8.58 6.61
CA GLN A 76 3.77 9.04 7.09
C GLN A 76 4.84 7.95 6.93
N SER A 77 4.51 6.71 7.28
CA SER A 77 5.44 5.57 7.12
C SER A 77 5.66 5.22 5.64
N PHE A 78 4.59 5.25 4.84
CA PHE A 78 4.66 4.95 3.41
C PHE A 78 5.54 5.93 2.63
N TYR A 79 5.43 7.24 2.88
CA TYR A 79 6.22 8.23 2.15
C TYR A 79 7.73 8.04 2.36
N ARG A 80 8.16 7.72 3.59
CA ARG A 80 9.57 7.40 3.84
C ARG A 80 10.01 6.17 3.08
N MET A 81 9.20 5.11 3.06
CA MET A 81 9.50 3.91 2.31
C MET A 81 9.56 4.18 0.79
N ALA A 82 8.64 4.97 0.25
CA ALA A 82 8.63 5.33 -1.16
C ALA A 82 9.88 6.16 -1.54
N ALA A 83 10.27 7.13 -0.71
CA ALA A 83 11.50 7.90 -0.90
C ALA A 83 12.75 7.00 -0.89
N SER A 84 12.90 6.16 0.13
CA SER A 84 14.03 5.22 0.20
C SER A 84 14.03 4.20 -0.95
N LEU A 85 12.87 3.77 -1.43
CA LEU A 85 12.76 2.88 -2.59
C LEU A 85 13.19 3.59 -3.88
N ALA A 86 12.87 4.88 -4.04
CA ALA A 86 13.31 5.69 -5.17
C ALA A 86 14.84 5.80 -5.18
N GLU A 87 15.43 6.20 -4.04
CA GLU A 87 16.89 6.30 -3.88
C GLU A 87 17.59 4.97 -4.15
N ALA A 88 17.06 3.86 -3.60
CA ALA A 88 17.59 2.52 -3.83
C ALA A 88 17.52 2.08 -5.31
N ARG A 89 16.65 2.69 -6.10
CA ARG A 89 16.55 2.49 -7.56
C ARG A 89 17.35 3.51 -8.38
N GLY A 90 18.14 4.36 -7.71
CA GLY A 90 18.91 5.42 -8.37
C GLY A 90 18.04 6.56 -8.92
N LEU A 91 16.85 6.76 -8.36
CA LEU A 91 15.93 7.83 -8.71
C LEU A 91 15.94 8.91 -7.61
N ASP A 92 15.77 10.17 -8.02
CA ASP A 92 15.57 11.30 -7.10
C ASP A 92 14.07 11.45 -6.79
N PRO A 93 13.61 11.20 -5.55
CA PRO A 93 12.21 11.36 -5.17
C PRO A 93 11.72 12.82 -5.26
N ASP A 94 12.61 13.81 -5.18
CA ASP A 94 12.28 15.24 -5.31
C ASP A 94 12.24 15.70 -6.78
N GLN A 95 12.79 14.91 -7.71
CA GLN A 95 12.81 15.17 -9.14
C GLN A 95 12.28 13.97 -9.96
N PRO A 96 10.99 13.61 -9.81
CA PRO A 96 10.40 12.49 -10.53
C PRO A 96 10.41 12.72 -12.06
N ARG A 97 10.79 11.69 -12.81
CA ARG A 97 10.76 11.72 -14.29
C ARG A 97 9.32 11.96 -14.76
N HIS A 98 9.15 12.90 -15.68
CA HIS A 98 7.85 13.29 -16.28
C HIS A 98 6.87 14.06 -15.39
N LEU A 99 7.30 14.54 -14.22
CA LEU A 99 6.49 15.38 -13.34
C LEU A 99 7.17 16.73 -13.12
N SER A 100 6.58 17.79 -13.68
CA SER A 100 6.92 19.16 -13.34
C SER A 100 6.20 19.52 -12.04
N LYS A 101 6.91 20.07 -11.06
CA LYS A 101 6.40 20.47 -9.73
C LYS A 101 5.14 21.38 -9.76
N VAL A 102 4.81 21.97 -10.91
CA VAL A 102 3.56 22.70 -11.17
C VAL A 102 3.01 22.29 -12.53
N THR A 103 1.82 21.69 -12.57
CA THR A 103 1.04 21.55 -13.80
C THR A 103 0.45 22.93 -14.13
N ARG A 104 1.11 23.71 -15.00
CA ARG A 104 0.50 24.92 -15.57
C ARG A 104 -0.46 24.50 -16.69
N THR A 105 -1.75 24.48 -16.39
CA THR A 105 -2.80 24.52 -17.42
C THR A 105 -2.88 25.93 -17.99
N HIS A 106 -2.60 26.07 -19.28
CA HIS A 106 -2.88 27.28 -20.07
C HIS A 106 -4.33 27.33 -20.51
#